data_AF-A0A1J5P5Z2-F1
#
_entry.id   AF-A0A1J5P5Z2-F1
#
_cell.length_a   1.000
_cell.length_b   1.000
_cell.length_c   1.000
_cell.angle_alpha   90.00
_cell.angle_beta   90.00
_cell.angle_gamma   90.00
#
_symmetry.space_group_name_H-M   'P 1'
#
loop_
_entity.id
_entity.type
_entity.pdbx_description
1 polymer ?
#
loop_
_entity_poly.entity_id
_entity_poly.type
_entity_poly.pdbx_seq_one_letter_code
_entity_poly.pdbx_strand_id
1 'polypeptide(L)'
;MIESMVTAIVHNIKDELEGKPATTTGTWNTICLADMGDTGAAFVALPQIPPRNVTWAKKGKWVHLAKVAFEKYFMYKMKTGHSEPIYEKYTLKAMGIERLKH
;
A
#
# COMPACT_ATOMS: atom_id res chain seq x y z
N MET A 1 1.49 4.90 2.69
CA MET A 1 2.10 3.58 2.39
C MET A 1 3.46 3.81 1.77
N ILE A 2 4.46 2.95 2.01
CA ILE A 2 5.83 3.20 1.52
C ILE A 2 5.91 3.11 -0.02
N GLU A 3 5.09 2.24 -0.61
CA GLU A 3 4.92 2.10 -2.06
C GLU A 3 4.42 3.40 -2.72
N SER A 4 3.53 4.15 -2.06
CA SER A 4 3.09 5.47 -2.50
C SER A 4 4.25 6.48 -2.54
N MET A 5 5.16 6.42 -1.55
CA MET A 5 6.32 7.31 -1.47
C MET A 5 7.29 7.02 -2.61
N VAL A 6 7.63 5.75 -2.82
CA VAL A 6 8.52 5.32 -3.91
C VAL A 6 7.94 5.72 -5.26
N THR A 7 6.63 5.51 -5.46
CA THR A 7 5.95 5.91 -6.70
C THR A 7 6.06 7.41 -6.93
N ALA A 8 5.75 8.24 -5.93
CA ALA A 8 5.86 9.69 -6.03
C ALA A 8 7.29 10.16 -6.33
N ILE A 9 8.29 9.55 -5.68
CA ILE A 9 9.71 9.86 -5.91
C ILE A 9 10.12 9.53 -7.35
N VAL A 10 9.75 8.34 -7.87
CA VAL A 10 10.07 7.94 -9.25
C VAL A 10 9.46 8.90 -10.27
N HIS A 11 8.20 9.32 -10.07
CA HIS A 11 7.56 10.31 -10.94
C HIS A 11 8.27 11.66 -10.88
N ASN A 12 8.56 12.15 -9.68
CA ASN A 12 9.22 13.44 -9.50
C ASN A 12 10.64 13.48 -10.07
N ILE A 13 11.43 12.41 -9.91
CA ILE A 13 12.76 12.31 -10.52
C ILE A 13 12.64 12.34 -12.05
N LYS A 14 11.67 11.62 -12.62
CA LYS A 14 11.43 11.65 -14.06
C LYS A 14 11.06 13.06 -14.53
N ASP A 15 10.15 13.73 -13.83
CA ASP A 15 9.73 15.09 -14.17
C ASP A 15 10.92 16.07 -14.10
N GLU A 16 11.76 15.97 -13.07
CA GLU A 16 12.96 16.78 -12.93
C GLU A 16 13.96 16.57 -14.08
N LEU A 17 14.18 15.30 -14.48
CA LEU A 17 15.02 14.97 -15.64
C LEU A 17 14.45 15.51 -16.96
N GLU A 18 13.14 15.71 -17.04
CA GLU A 18 12.43 16.31 -18.19
C GLU A 18 12.30 17.84 -18.07
N GLY A 19 12.88 18.47 -17.04
CA GLY A 19 12.80 19.92 -16.80
C GLY A 19 11.43 20.40 -16.30
N LYS A 20 10.60 19.50 -15.79
CA LYS A 20 9.27 19.78 -15.22
C LYS A 20 9.34 19.90 -13.69
N PRO A 21 8.38 20.59 -13.06
CA PRO A 21 8.33 20.69 -11.60
C PRO A 21 7.90 19.36 -10.96
N ALA A 22 8.59 18.96 -9.89
CA ALA A 22 8.28 17.80 -9.07
C ALA A 22 7.08 18.06 -8.13
N THR A 23 5.86 17.78 -8.59
CA THR A 23 4.61 18.07 -7.86
C THR A 23 3.89 16.82 -7.33
N THR A 24 4.36 15.62 -7.69
CA THR A 24 3.68 14.38 -7.34
C THR A 24 3.82 14.10 -5.84
N THR A 25 2.69 13.83 -5.17
CA THR A 25 2.69 13.50 -3.74
C THR A 25 2.00 12.16 -3.46
N GLY A 26 2.56 11.37 -2.55
CA GLY A 26 1.98 10.08 -2.14
C GLY A 26 0.83 10.25 -1.14
N THR A 27 -0.08 9.29 -1.13
CA THR A 27 -1.10 9.17 -0.08
C THR A 27 -0.57 8.47 1.17
N TRP A 28 -0.99 8.98 2.32
CA TRP A 28 -0.55 8.48 3.63
C TRP A 28 -1.59 7.53 4.19
N ASN A 29 -1.57 6.29 3.68
CA ASN A 29 -2.48 5.21 4.09
C ASN A 29 -1.70 4.07 4.77
N THR A 30 -2.34 3.37 5.71
CA THR A 30 -1.73 2.24 6.42
C THR A 30 -2.65 1.04 6.46
N ILE A 31 -2.09 -0.12 6.11
CA ILE A 31 -2.68 -1.45 6.34
C ILE A 31 -1.65 -2.26 7.12
N CYS A 32 -2.03 -2.79 8.28
CA CYS A 32 -1.18 -3.65 9.09
C CYS A 32 -1.85 -5.01 9.32
N LEU A 33 -1.13 -6.08 9.03
CA LEU A 33 -1.53 -7.46 9.37
C LEU A 33 -0.59 -7.98 10.47
N ALA A 34 -1.14 -8.19 11.66
CA ALA A 34 -0.46 -8.77 12.81
C ALA A 34 -0.84 -10.25 12.92
N ASP A 35 0.14 -11.13 12.80
CA ASP A 35 -0.04 -12.60 12.85
C ASP A 35 0.29 -13.12 14.25
N MET A 36 -0.50 -14.06 14.76
CA MET A 36 -0.43 -14.64 16.10
C MET A 36 -0.35 -16.17 16.05
N GLY A 37 0.03 -16.77 14.92
CA GLY A 37 0.04 -18.22 14.71
C GLY A 37 -1.19 -18.64 13.91
N ASP A 38 -2.24 -19.15 14.56
CA ASP A 38 -3.45 -19.63 13.86
C ASP A 38 -4.52 -18.53 13.63
N THR A 39 -4.22 -17.30 14.04
CA THR A 39 -5.13 -16.15 14.07
C THR A 39 -4.32 -14.88 13.85
N GLY A 40 -4.97 -13.79 13.44
CA GLY A 40 -4.32 -12.47 13.42
C GLY A 40 -5.30 -11.31 13.58
N ALA A 41 -4.76 -10.10 13.57
CA ALA A 41 -5.50 -8.85 13.57
C ALA A 41 -5.08 -7.97 12.38
N ALA A 42 -6.06 -7.49 11.62
CA ALA A 42 -5.88 -6.55 10.53
C ALA A 42 -6.32 -5.16 10.98
N PHE A 43 -5.51 -4.14 10.69
CA PHE A 43 -5.77 -2.74 10.99
C PHE A 43 -5.67 -1.92 9.72
N VAL A 44 -6.67 -1.10 9.44
CA VAL A 44 -6.67 -0.17 8.31
C VAL A 44 -6.92 1.23 8.82
N ALA A 45 -6.03 2.16 8.43
CA ALA A 45 -6.06 3.56 8.83
C ALA A 45 -5.81 4.46 7.60
N LEU A 46 -6.84 5.22 7.20
CA LEU A 46 -6.80 6.16 6.09
C LEU A 46 -7.32 7.53 6.56
N PRO A 47 -6.50 8.60 6.55
CA PRO A 47 -5.04 8.59 6.51
C PRO A 47 -4.38 7.97 7.75
N GLN A 48 -3.07 7.73 7.68
CA GLN A 48 -2.23 7.25 8.78
C GLN A 48 -2.22 8.24 9.96
N ILE A 49 -2.02 9.53 9.66
CA ILE A 49 -1.98 10.63 10.62
C ILE A 49 -3.42 11.13 10.88
N PRO A 50 -3.88 11.23 12.14
CA PRO A 50 -5.21 11.77 12.47
C PRO A 50 -5.40 13.23 12.02
N PRO A 51 -6.66 13.69 11.80
CA PRO A 51 -7.93 12.96 11.89
C PRO A 51 -8.13 11.97 10.73
N ARG A 52 -8.73 10.80 11.02
CA ARG A 52 -8.86 9.69 10.05
C ARG A 52 -10.26 9.61 9.46
N ASN A 53 -10.35 9.36 8.15
CA ASN A 53 -11.61 9.09 7.44
C ASN A 53 -12.07 7.64 7.65
N VAL A 54 -11.12 6.70 7.65
CA VAL A 54 -11.37 5.28 7.84
C VAL A 54 -10.44 4.75 8.92
N THR A 55 -11.02 4.13 9.94
CA THR A 55 -10.28 3.39 10.95
C THR A 55 -11.09 2.14 11.32
N TRP A 56 -10.54 0.96 11.05
CA TRP A 56 -11.14 -0.29 11.51
C TRP A 56 -10.08 -1.32 11.85
N ALA A 57 -10.43 -2.18 12.81
CA ALA A 57 -9.63 -3.32 13.20
C ALA A 57 -10.51 -4.57 13.20
N LYS A 58 -10.02 -5.67 12.62
CA LYS A 58 -10.70 -6.97 12.66
C LYS A 58 -9.74 -8.07 13.04
N LYS A 59 -10.14 -8.92 13.99
CA LYS A 59 -9.42 -10.14 14.37
C LYS A 59 -10.06 -11.34 13.65
N GLY A 60 -9.24 -12.30 13.22
CA GLY A 60 -9.74 -13.55 12.65
C GLY A 60 -8.64 -14.46 12.11
N LYS A 61 -8.97 -15.74 11.91
CA LYS A 61 -8.06 -16.74 11.30
C LYS A 61 -7.66 -16.38 9.87
N TRP A 62 -8.54 -15.72 9.12
CA TRP A 62 -8.26 -15.24 7.77
C TRP A 62 -7.08 -14.28 7.69
N VAL A 63 -6.75 -13.57 8.78
CA VAL A 63 -5.63 -12.63 8.82
C VAL A 63 -4.28 -13.36 8.72
N HIS A 64 -4.15 -14.53 9.37
CA HIS A 64 -2.96 -15.37 9.25
C HIS A 64 -2.74 -15.78 7.78
N LEU A 65 -3.79 -16.31 7.14
CA LEU A 65 -3.74 -16.69 5.73
C LEU A 65 -3.42 -15.50 4.82
N ALA A 66 -4.01 -14.33 5.09
CA ALA A 66 -3.71 -13.11 4.34
C ALA A 66 -2.25 -12.67 4.50
N LYS A 67 -1.66 -12.80 5.71
CA LYS A 67 -0.25 -12.48 5.95
C LYS A 67 0.68 -13.39 5.15
N VAL A 68 0.47 -14.70 5.21
CA VAL A 68 1.27 -15.70 4.47
C VAL A 68 1.14 -15.48 2.96
N ALA A 69 -0.06 -15.19 2.47
CA ALA A 69 -0.28 -14.90 1.06
C ALA A 69 0.46 -13.63 0.61
N PHE A 70 0.38 -12.56 1.41
CA PHE A 70 1.07 -11.30 1.13
C PHE A 70 2.60 -11.47 1.11
N GLU A 71 3.17 -12.24 2.04
CA GLU A 71 4.60 -12.53 2.07
C GLU A 71 5.08 -13.21 0.77
N LYS A 72 4.42 -14.31 0.38
CA LYS A 72 4.74 -15.04 -0.85
C LYS A 72 4.60 -14.14 -2.08
N TYR A 73 3.53 -13.36 -2.13
CA TYR A 73 3.28 -12.41 -3.20
C TYR A 73 4.38 -11.33 -3.29
N PHE A 74 4.72 -10.70 -2.17
CA PHE A 74 5.73 -9.65 -2.13
C PHE A 74 7.10 -10.19 -2.55
N MET A 75 7.50 -11.36 -2.06
CA MET A 75 8.76 -12.00 -2.44
C MET A 75 8.80 -12.41 -3.91
N TYR A 76 7.68 -12.88 -4.46
CA TYR A 76 7.57 -13.15 -5.90
C TYR A 76 7.80 -11.87 -6.71
N LYS A 77 7.15 -10.76 -6.35
CA LYS A 77 7.34 -9.46 -7.03
C LYS A 77 8.79 -8.99 -7.02
N MET A 78 9.46 -9.12 -5.87
CA MET A 78 10.88 -8.74 -5.75
C MET A 78 11.78 -9.58 -6.67
N LYS A 79 11.44 -10.85 -6.91
CA LYS A 79 12.18 -11.74 -7.81
C LYS A 79 11.89 -11.49 -9.29
N THR A 80 10.68 -11.08 -9.65
CA THR A 80 10.26 -10.88 -11.05
C THR A 80 10.38 -9.45 -11.54
N GLY A 81 10.65 -8.47 -10.67
CA GLY A 81 10.89 -7.08 -11.06
C GLY A 81 9.63 -6.29 -11.47
N HIS A 82 8.44 -6.74 -11.08
CA HIS A 82 7.20 -6.02 -11.36
C HIS A 82 6.68 -5.33 -10.09
N SER A 83 6.66 -4.00 -10.08
CA SER A 83 6.32 -3.18 -8.92
C SER A 83 4.81 -3.03 -8.68
N GLU A 84 4.02 -2.93 -9.76
CA GLU A 84 2.56 -2.74 -9.68
C GLU A 84 1.85 -3.54 -10.78
N PRO A 85 1.43 -4.78 -10.51
CA PRO A 85 0.52 -5.45 -11.41
C PRO A 85 -0.86 -4.79 -11.35
N ILE A 86 -1.52 -4.76 -12.50
CA ILE A 86 -2.79 -4.04 -12.73
C ILE A 86 -3.87 -4.40 -11.70
N TYR A 87 -3.92 -5.66 -11.23
CA TYR A 87 -4.90 -6.08 -10.22
C TYR A 87 -4.70 -5.44 -8.85
N GLU A 88 -3.46 -5.14 -8.43
CA GLU A 88 -3.18 -4.50 -7.14
C GLU A 88 -3.75 -3.08 -7.14
N LYS A 89 -3.54 -2.36 -8.25
CA LYS A 89 -4.08 -1.01 -8.47
C LYS A 89 -5.60 -0.99 -8.34
N TYR A 90 -6.30 -1.90 -9.01
CA TYR A 90 -7.76 -1.95 -8.98
C TYR A 90 -8.29 -2.40 -7.62
N THR A 91 -7.64 -3.37 -6.97
CA THR A 91 -8.06 -3.86 -5.65
C THR A 91 -7.91 -2.78 -4.59
N LEU A 92 -6.79 -2.07 -4.57
CA LEU A 92 -6.56 -0.95 -3.65
C LEU A 92 -7.51 0.21 -3.92
N LYS A 93 -7.76 0.53 -5.20
CA LYS A 93 -8.74 1.58 -5.57
C LYS A 93 -10.16 1.23 -5.12
N ALA A 94 -10.57 -0.04 -5.25
CA ALA A 94 -11.85 -0.53 -4.76
C ALA A 94 -11.97 -0.44 -3.23
N MET A 95 -10.85 -0.52 -2.51
CA MET A 95 -10.79 -0.31 -1.05
C MET A 95 -10.66 1.18 -0.64
N GLY A 96 -10.74 2.12 -1.59
CA GLY A 96 -10.60 3.56 -1.33
C GLY A 96 -9.16 4.02 -1.08
N ILE A 97 -8.18 3.20 -1.45
CA ILE A 97 -6.75 3.47 -1.25
C ILE A 97 -6.13 3.82 -2.59
N GLU A 98 -6.11 5.11 -2.91
CA GLU A 98 -5.30 5.62 -4.02
C GLU A 98 -3.84 5.76 -3.57
N ARG A 99 -2.87 5.60 -4.49
CA ARG A 99 -1.43 5.69 -4.16
C ARG A 99 -0.89 7.12 -4.20
N LEU A 100 -1.34 7.93 -5.14
CA LEU A 100 -0.91 9.31 -5.32
C LEU A 100 -2.07 10.24 -4.96
N LYS A 101 -1.76 11.38 -4.36
CA LYS A 101 -2.71 12.48 -4.21
C LYS A 101 -2.70 13.27 -5.51
N HIS A 102 -3.89 13.49 -6.05
CA HIS A 102 -4.12 14.46 -7.11
C HIS A 102 -4.59 15.77 -6.49
#